data_AF-A0A4Q4V664-F1
#
_entry.id   AF-A0A4Q4V664-F1
#
_cell.length_a   1.000
_cell.length_b   1.000
_cell.length_c   1.000
_cell.angle_alpha   90.00
_cell.angle_beta   90.00
_cell.angle_gamma   90.00
#
_symmetry.space_group_name_H-M   'P 1'
#
loop_
_entity.id
_entity.type
_entity.pdbx_description
1 polymer ?
#
loop_
_entity_poly.entity_id
_entity_poly.type
_entity_poly.pdbx_seq_one_letter_code
_entity_poly.pdbx_strand_id
1 'polypeptide(L)'
;MYNNPNLVRFALLFTLRYYRFFISFHGFRRYQPSAVPKNPIFGPKDITLILYTRSVLESDNPDFEECLTTWLLNQPAHIIIVTDTEEREGVAKRRYSDTCARIQSGSSRFLDDIGATDVSVVAVSFMHTNFADKHIQLAVAIPMVQMPLIVAFDDHVFVKPRFLQAVAAVFEGPQVGLCGTKKEVRRKALRLPHLRETAGNYSGLFWGTIGCCAGIFGE
;
A
#
# COMPACT_ATOMS: atom_id res chain seq x y z
N MET A 1 7.54 -25.73 49.02
CA MET A 1 7.70 -24.70 47.98
C MET A 1 6.66 -24.95 46.90
N TYR A 2 5.93 -23.89 46.54
CA TYR A 2 4.68 -23.83 45.78
C TYR A 2 4.60 -24.71 44.51
N ASN A 3 3.77 -25.74 44.55
CA ASN A 3 3.33 -26.48 43.36
C ASN A 3 1.94 -25.95 42.94
N ASN A 4 1.83 -24.64 42.69
CA ASN A 4 0.56 -24.02 42.31
C ASN A 4 0.32 -24.25 40.81
N PRO A 5 -0.66 -25.09 40.42
CA PRO A 5 -0.86 -25.45 39.03
C PRO A 5 -1.22 -24.24 38.15
N ASN A 6 -1.82 -23.19 38.73
CA ASN A 6 -2.14 -21.97 38.00
C ASN A 6 -0.89 -21.15 37.68
N LEU A 7 0.07 -21.10 38.60
CA LEU A 7 1.35 -20.42 38.37
C LEU A 7 2.16 -21.11 37.26
N VAL A 8 2.15 -22.46 37.24
CA VAL A 8 2.79 -23.25 36.19
C VAL A 8 2.13 -23.00 34.83
N ARG A 9 0.79 -23.04 34.75
CA ARG A 9 0.04 -22.73 33.52
C ARG A 9 0.32 -21.30 33.04
N PHE A 10 0.33 -20.33 33.95
CA PHE A 10 0.66 -18.95 33.64
C PHE A 10 2.08 -18.82 33.08
N ALA A 11 3.08 -19.40 33.76
CA ALA A 11 4.47 -19.38 33.30
C ALA A 11 4.64 -20.06 31.94
N LEU A 12 3.94 -21.16 31.67
CA LEU A 12 3.96 -21.85 30.38
C LEU A 12 3.35 -20.98 29.26
N LEU A 13 2.17 -20.40 29.47
CA LEU A 13 1.54 -19.50 28.50
C LEU A 13 2.37 -18.24 28.27
N PHE A 14 2.93 -17.67 29.34
CA PHE A 14 3.84 -16.53 29.27
C PHE A 14 5.07 -16.89 28.43
N THR A 15 5.74 -18.01 28.74
CA THR A 15 6.93 -18.45 28.00
C THR A 15 6.61 -18.70 26.52
N LEU A 16 5.52 -19.41 26.20
CA LEU A 16 5.10 -19.64 24.81
C LEU A 16 4.80 -18.33 24.07
N ARG A 17 4.16 -17.37 24.74
CA ARG A 17 3.88 -16.03 24.18
C ARG A 17 5.17 -15.30 23.77
N TYR A 18 6.19 -15.28 24.63
CA TYR A 18 7.45 -14.61 24.32
C TYR A 18 8.38 -15.44 23.44
N TYR A 19 8.30 -16.77 23.50
CA TYR A 19 9.05 -17.64 22.59
C TYR A 19 8.66 -17.42 21.13
N ARG A 20 7.37 -17.21 20.84
CA ARG A 20 6.89 -16.80 19.52
C ARG A 20 7.57 -15.53 19.01
N PHE A 21 7.83 -14.56 19.88
CA PHE A 21 8.53 -13.33 19.49
C PHE A 21 9.93 -13.63 18.95
N PHE A 22 10.70 -14.49 19.62
CA PHE A 22 12.05 -14.85 19.16
C PHE A 22 12.03 -15.59 17.82
N ILE A 23 11.05 -16.48 17.59
CA ILE A 23 10.87 -17.13 16.28
C ILE A 23 10.58 -16.10 15.19
N SER A 24 9.63 -15.18 15.42
CA SER A 24 9.28 -14.14 14.46
C SER A 24 10.46 -13.19 14.21
N PHE A 25 11.22 -12.83 15.24
CA PHE A 25 12.41 -12.00 15.13
C PHE A 25 13.50 -12.69 14.32
N HIS A 26 13.71 -13.99 14.53
CA HIS A 26 14.67 -14.77 13.77
C HIS A 26 14.29 -14.88 12.29
N GLY A 27 13.02 -15.15 11.99
CA GLY A 27 12.50 -15.13 10.63
C GLY A 27 12.65 -13.76 9.97
N PHE A 28 12.35 -12.69 10.71
CA PHE A 28 12.52 -11.31 10.26
C PHE A 28 13.97 -11.00 9.89
N ARG A 29 14.95 -11.42 10.71
CA ARG A 29 16.38 -11.20 10.42
C ARG A 29 16.89 -11.95 9.19
N ARG A 30 16.25 -13.04 8.80
CA ARG A 30 16.61 -13.83 7.62
C ARG A 30 15.75 -13.52 6.39
N TYR A 31 14.75 -12.65 6.54
CA TYR A 31 13.89 -12.27 5.43
C TYR A 31 14.71 -11.59 4.33
N GLN A 32 14.62 -12.13 3.11
CA GLN A 32 15.17 -11.52 1.91
C GLN A 32 14.02 -11.24 0.93
N PRO A 33 13.99 -10.06 0.29
CA PRO A 33 13.03 -9.79 -0.77
C PRO A 33 13.17 -10.79 -1.93
N SER A 34 12.07 -11.15 -2.57
CA SER A 34 12.11 -11.92 -3.81
C SER A 34 12.92 -11.16 -4.87
N ALA A 35 13.91 -11.83 -5.46
CA ALA A 35 14.68 -11.25 -6.54
C ALA A 35 13.80 -11.08 -7.79
N VAL A 36 13.90 -9.93 -8.45
CA VAL A 36 13.23 -9.72 -9.75
C VAL A 36 14.00 -10.52 -10.80
N PRO A 37 13.37 -11.49 -11.49
CA PRO A 37 14.04 -12.26 -12.52
C PRO A 37 14.40 -11.37 -13.71
N LYS A 38 15.45 -11.75 -14.46
CA LYS A 38 15.90 -11.00 -15.65
C LYS A 38 14.82 -10.96 -16.76
N ASN A 39 14.08 -12.06 -16.91
CA ASN A 39 12.98 -12.20 -17.87
C ASN A 39 11.71 -12.59 -17.08
N PRO A 40 10.95 -11.62 -16.56
CA PRO A 40 9.73 -11.91 -15.83
C PRO A 40 8.61 -12.40 -16.77
N ILE A 41 7.82 -13.36 -16.29
CA ILE A 41 6.57 -13.81 -16.92
C ILE A 41 5.50 -12.74 -16.74
N PHE A 42 5.45 -12.11 -15.55
CA PHE A 42 4.47 -11.08 -15.23
C PHE A 42 5.11 -9.69 -15.11
N GLY A 43 4.46 -8.69 -15.67
CA GLY A 43 4.83 -7.28 -15.56
C GLY A 43 3.73 -6.41 -14.99
N PRO A 44 3.97 -5.09 -14.88
CA PRO A 44 2.94 -4.13 -14.46
C PRO A 44 1.70 -4.14 -15.37
N LYS A 45 1.86 -4.47 -16.66
CA LYS A 45 0.78 -4.59 -17.64
C LYS A 45 -0.09 -5.83 -17.45
N ASP A 46 0.27 -6.74 -16.57
CA ASP A 46 -0.55 -7.91 -16.21
C ASP A 46 -1.34 -7.68 -14.91
N ILE A 47 -1.40 -6.42 -14.45
CA ILE A 47 -2.02 -6.04 -13.18
C ILE A 47 -3.22 -5.12 -13.41
N THR A 48 -4.35 -5.48 -12.79
CA THR A 48 -5.47 -4.58 -12.56
C THR A 48 -5.43 -4.04 -11.13
N LEU A 49 -5.50 -2.73 -11.01
CA LEU A 49 -5.63 -2.01 -9.75
C LEU A 49 -7.10 -1.90 -9.35
N ILE A 50 -7.41 -2.15 -8.08
CA ILE A 50 -8.72 -1.86 -7.49
C ILE A 50 -8.52 -0.86 -6.37
N LEU A 51 -8.99 0.36 -6.58
CA LEU A 51 -8.93 1.45 -5.61
C LEU A 51 -10.29 1.59 -4.91
N TYR A 52 -10.30 1.41 -3.60
CA TYR A 52 -11.45 1.75 -2.77
C TYR A 52 -11.35 3.19 -2.30
N THR A 53 -12.43 3.94 -2.46
CA THR A 53 -12.51 5.26 -1.87
C THR A 53 -13.90 5.56 -1.33
N ARG A 54 -13.94 6.02 -0.08
CA ARG A 54 -15.15 6.58 0.55
C ARG A 54 -15.11 8.09 0.62
N SER A 55 -13.92 8.66 0.46
CA SER A 55 -13.66 10.08 0.63
C SER A 55 -12.94 10.59 -0.59
N VAL A 56 -13.73 11.14 -1.52
CA VAL A 56 -13.23 11.64 -2.81
C VAL A 56 -13.12 13.16 -2.84
N LEU A 57 -13.86 13.85 -1.98
CA LEU A 57 -13.84 15.31 -1.90
C LEU A 57 -12.46 15.82 -1.46
N GLU A 58 -12.01 16.91 -2.06
CA GLU A 58 -10.70 17.50 -1.76
C GLU A 58 -10.57 17.95 -0.30
N SER A 59 -11.67 18.43 0.30
CA SER A 59 -11.75 18.76 1.73
C SER A 59 -11.50 17.56 2.63
N ASP A 60 -11.91 16.37 2.18
CA ASP A 60 -11.99 15.18 3.00
C ASP A 60 -10.83 14.21 2.69
N ASN A 61 -10.21 14.32 1.51
CA ASN A 61 -9.08 13.51 1.09
C ASN A 61 -8.05 14.32 0.28
N PRO A 62 -7.07 14.96 0.96
CA PRO A 62 -5.98 15.67 0.30
C PRO A 62 -4.91 14.72 -0.27
N ASP A 63 -4.97 13.43 0.09
CA ASP A 63 -3.97 12.41 -0.23
C ASP A 63 -4.32 11.64 -1.53
N PHE A 64 -5.54 11.79 -2.05
CA PHE A 64 -6.03 11.11 -3.26
C PHE A 64 -5.16 11.36 -4.51
N GLU A 65 -4.76 12.62 -4.74
CA GLU A 65 -3.91 13.02 -5.87
C GLU A 65 -2.53 12.32 -5.79
N GLU A 66 -1.94 12.28 -4.60
CA GLU A 66 -0.65 11.60 -4.36
C GLU A 66 -0.78 10.09 -4.58
N CYS A 67 -1.83 9.50 -4.02
CA CYS A 67 -2.14 8.09 -4.16
C CYS A 67 -2.24 7.73 -5.64
N LEU A 68 -3.16 8.35 -6.39
CA LEU A 68 -3.31 8.10 -7.82
C LEU A 68 -2.01 8.33 -8.60
N THR A 69 -1.29 9.41 -8.32
CA THR A 69 -0.02 9.70 -9.00
C THR A 69 0.97 8.56 -8.81
N THR A 70 1.23 8.14 -7.58
CA THR A 70 2.22 7.09 -7.29
C THR A 70 1.87 5.74 -7.93
N TRP A 71 0.58 5.38 -7.98
CA TRP A 71 0.12 4.15 -8.62
C TRP A 71 0.16 4.22 -10.16
N LEU A 72 -0.27 5.34 -10.75
CA LEU A 72 -0.28 5.50 -12.21
C LEU A 72 1.13 5.55 -12.80
N LEU A 73 2.11 6.09 -12.06
CA LEU A 73 3.53 6.07 -12.43
C LEU A 73 4.10 4.66 -12.58
N ASN A 74 3.49 3.66 -11.93
CA ASN A 74 3.87 2.26 -12.10
C ASN A 74 3.28 1.62 -13.38
N GLN A 75 2.48 2.37 -14.16
CA GLN A 75 1.90 1.97 -15.45
C GLN A 75 1.20 0.59 -15.45
N PRO A 76 0.19 0.38 -14.58
CA PRO A 76 -0.64 -0.82 -14.65
C PRO A 76 -1.36 -0.94 -16.00
N ALA A 77 -2.00 -2.08 -16.29
CA ALA A 77 -2.87 -2.19 -17.45
C ALA A 77 -4.20 -1.48 -17.26
N HIS A 78 -4.81 -1.66 -16.08
CA HIS A 78 -6.16 -1.18 -15.81
C HIS A 78 -6.30 -0.74 -14.35
N ILE A 79 -7.04 0.32 -14.09
CA ILE A 79 -7.46 0.74 -12.76
C ILE A 79 -8.99 0.81 -12.68
N ILE A 80 -9.54 0.18 -11.65
CA ILE A 80 -10.95 0.18 -11.30
C ILE A 80 -11.10 1.00 -10.03
N ILE A 81 -11.78 2.14 -10.12
CA ILE A 81 -12.06 3.00 -8.97
C ILE A 81 -13.48 2.72 -8.50
N VAL A 82 -13.58 2.25 -7.26
CA VAL A 82 -14.85 1.85 -6.64
C VAL A 82 -15.23 2.84 -5.55
N THR A 83 -16.41 3.44 -5.70
CA THR A 83 -17.00 4.35 -4.72
C THR A 83 -18.20 3.72 -4.02
N ASP A 84 -18.65 4.35 -2.94
CA ASP A 84 -19.91 3.98 -2.30
C ASP A 84 -21.11 4.59 -3.04
N THR A 85 -21.10 5.87 -3.40
CA THR A 85 -22.24 6.55 -4.07
C THR A 85 -21.92 6.97 -5.50
N GLU A 86 -22.96 7.13 -6.31
CA GLU A 86 -22.88 7.67 -7.68
C GLU A 86 -22.33 9.10 -7.71
N GLU A 87 -22.71 9.94 -6.76
CA GLU A 87 -22.18 11.31 -6.65
C GLU A 87 -20.64 11.31 -6.51
N ARG A 88 -20.12 10.45 -5.62
CA ARG A 88 -18.68 10.30 -5.42
C ARG A 88 -17.99 9.67 -6.62
N GLU A 89 -18.68 8.82 -7.38
CA GLU A 89 -18.17 8.33 -8.68
C GLU A 89 -17.94 9.51 -9.64
N GLY A 90 -18.90 10.44 -9.72
CA GLY A 90 -18.77 11.65 -10.53
C GLY A 90 -17.64 12.58 -10.08
N VAL A 91 -17.39 12.68 -8.77
CA VAL A 91 -16.22 13.41 -8.23
C VAL A 91 -14.93 12.66 -8.56
N ALA A 92 -14.90 11.33 -8.43
CA ALA A 92 -13.72 10.51 -8.67
C ALA A 92 -13.28 10.61 -10.14
N LYS A 93 -14.24 10.59 -11.07
CA LYS A 93 -13.99 10.82 -12.51
C LYS A 93 -13.28 12.14 -12.76
N ARG A 94 -13.78 13.24 -12.17
CA ARG A 94 -13.19 14.58 -12.30
C ARG A 94 -11.79 14.65 -11.70
N ARG A 95 -11.60 14.18 -10.45
CA ARG A 95 -10.27 14.20 -9.82
C ARG A 95 -9.27 13.30 -10.53
N TYR A 96 -9.71 12.17 -11.07
CA TYR A 96 -8.87 11.30 -11.88
C TYR A 96 -8.41 12.01 -13.16
N SER A 97 -9.33 12.65 -13.91
CA SER A 97 -8.96 13.40 -15.12
C SER A 97 -8.00 14.55 -14.81
N ASP A 98 -8.26 15.30 -13.73
CA ASP A 98 -7.40 16.41 -13.31
C ASP A 98 -6.00 15.92 -12.91
N THR A 99 -5.93 14.80 -12.19
CA THR A 99 -4.66 14.18 -11.79
C THR A 99 -3.89 13.69 -13.01
N CYS A 100 -4.55 13.03 -13.96
CA CYS A 100 -3.91 12.59 -15.21
C CYS A 100 -3.35 13.78 -16.00
N ALA A 101 -4.12 14.87 -16.13
CA ALA A 101 -3.66 16.08 -16.81
C ALA A 101 -2.42 16.68 -16.13
N ARG A 102 -2.39 16.74 -14.78
CA ARG A 102 -1.23 17.21 -14.01
C ARG A 102 -0.01 16.31 -14.16
N ILE A 103 -0.21 15.00 -14.26
CA ILE A 103 0.88 14.05 -14.48
C ILE A 103 1.48 14.23 -15.88
N GLN A 104 0.62 14.36 -16.88
CA GLN A 104 1.02 14.57 -18.28
C GLN A 104 1.68 15.94 -18.49
N SER A 105 1.23 16.98 -17.80
CA SER A 105 1.85 18.31 -17.86
C SER A 105 3.13 18.43 -17.02
N GLY A 106 3.49 17.40 -16.25
CA GLY A 106 4.61 17.45 -15.30
C GLY A 106 4.39 18.41 -14.14
N SER A 107 3.16 18.92 -13.93
CA SER A 107 2.85 19.93 -12.92
C SER A 107 2.37 19.32 -11.58
N SER A 108 2.24 18.00 -11.50
CA SER A 108 1.95 17.32 -10.24
C SER A 108 3.10 17.51 -9.26
N ARG A 109 2.77 17.94 -8.04
CA ARG A 109 3.72 18.16 -6.93
C ARG A 109 4.41 16.89 -6.43
N PHE A 110 4.02 15.72 -6.96
CA PHE A 110 4.48 14.40 -6.52
C PHE A 110 5.38 13.72 -7.57
N LEU A 111 5.80 14.46 -8.60
CA LEU A 111 6.65 13.98 -9.68
C LEU A 111 8.14 14.22 -9.45
N ASP A 112 8.56 14.35 -8.19
CA ASP A 112 9.77 15.07 -7.72
C ASP A 112 11.07 14.89 -8.53
N ASP A 113 11.25 13.85 -9.35
CA ASP A 113 12.36 13.73 -10.32
C ASP A 113 12.02 12.96 -11.62
N ILE A 114 10.74 12.65 -11.86
CA ILE A 114 10.31 11.77 -12.97
C ILE A 114 9.93 12.57 -14.22
N GLY A 115 9.44 13.80 -14.03
CA GLY A 115 8.95 14.66 -15.11
C GLY A 115 7.59 14.22 -15.67
N ALA A 116 7.22 14.83 -16.80
CA ALA A 116 5.98 14.52 -17.51
C ALA A 116 5.94 13.04 -17.92
N THR A 117 4.89 12.33 -17.51
CA THR A 117 4.73 10.90 -17.80
C THR A 117 3.40 10.67 -18.51
N ASP A 118 3.42 9.88 -19.57
CA ASP A 118 2.18 9.49 -20.24
C ASP A 118 1.49 8.36 -19.46
N VAL A 119 0.33 8.69 -18.89
CA VAL A 119 -0.54 7.75 -18.17
C VAL A 119 -1.78 7.36 -18.98
N SER A 120 -1.92 7.84 -20.23
CA SER A 120 -3.06 7.52 -21.10
C SER A 120 -3.13 6.04 -21.48
N VAL A 121 -1.99 5.35 -21.39
CA VAL A 121 -1.86 3.90 -21.60
C VAL A 121 -2.54 3.04 -20.53
N VAL A 122 -2.97 3.64 -19.41
CA VAL A 122 -3.67 2.93 -18.33
C VAL A 122 -5.17 3.01 -18.58
N ALA A 123 -5.81 1.87 -18.81
CA ALA A 123 -7.27 1.83 -18.90
C ALA A 123 -7.89 2.20 -17.54
N VAL A 124 -9.06 2.84 -17.54
CA VAL A 124 -9.78 3.20 -16.32
C VAL A 124 -11.24 2.79 -16.39
N SER A 125 -11.78 2.30 -15.27
CA SER A 125 -13.20 2.08 -15.09
C SER A 125 -13.66 2.61 -13.73
N PHE A 126 -14.90 3.06 -13.68
CA PHE A 126 -15.52 3.62 -12.48
C PHE A 126 -16.79 2.84 -12.16
N MET A 127 -17.06 2.66 -10.88
CA MET A 127 -18.31 2.06 -10.42
C MET A 127 -18.63 2.53 -9.00
N HIS A 128 -19.90 2.44 -8.65
CA HIS A 128 -20.41 2.60 -7.29
C HIS A 128 -21.16 1.34 -6.85
N THR A 129 -21.23 1.11 -5.53
CA THR A 129 -21.90 -0.08 -4.97
C THR A 129 -23.10 0.23 -4.08
N ASN A 130 -23.38 1.51 -3.81
CA ASN A 130 -24.33 2.00 -2.81
C ASN A 130 -24.04 1.57 -1.36
N PHE A 131 -22.92 0.88 -1.13
CA PHE A 131 -22.49 0.41 0.18
C PHE A 131 -21.10 0.98 0.53
N ALA A 132 -20.99 1.47 1.76
CA ALA A 132 -19.72 1.97 2.32
C ALA A 132 -18.88 0.84 2.94
N ASP A 133 -18.87 -0.34 2.31
CA ASP A 133 -18.12 -1.53 2.74
C ASP A 133 -17.10 -1.94 1.68
N LYS A 134 -15.82 -1.91 2.04
CA LYS A 134 -14.70 -2.25 1.14
C LYS A 134 -14.73 -3.69 0.63
N HIS A 135 -15.31 -4.62 1.39
CA HIS A 135 -15.41 -6.02 0.99
C HIS A 135 -16.48 -6.19 -0.08
N ILE A 136 -17.61 -5.47 0.03
CA ILE A 136 -18.65 -5.44 -1.02
C ILE A 136 -18.10 -4.76 -2.27
N GLN A 137 -17.41 -3.63 -2.10
CA GLN A 137 -16.74 -2.92 -3.19
C GLN A 137 -15.75 -3.82 -3.96
N LEU A 138 -14.91 -4.57 -3.24
CA LEU A 138 -14.01 -5.55 -3.85
C LEU A 138 -14.77 -6.68 -4.56
N ALA A 139 -15.80 -7.24 -3.93
CA ALA A 139 -16.57 -8.35 -4.48
C ALA A 139 -17.27 -7.97 -5.80
N VAL A 140 -17.74 -6.73 -5.93
CA VAL A 140 -18.34 -6.21 -7.16
C VAL A 140 -17.29 -5.92 -8.24
N ALA A 141 -16.08 -5.49 -7.85
CA ALA A 141 -15.01 -5.16 -8.79
C ALA A 141 -14.28 -6.37 -9.39
N ILE A 142 -14.07 -7.46 -8.61
CA ILE A 142 -13.33 -8.65 -9.06
C ILE A 142 -13.86 -9.22 -10.40
N PRO A 143 -15.18 -9.39 -10.61
CA PRO A 143 -15.71 -9.91 -11.88
C PRO A 143 -15.37 -9.08 -13.12
N MET A 144 -14.96 -7.81 -12.96
CA MET A 144 -14.59 -6.93 -14.06
C MET A 144 -13.10 -6.96 -14.39
N VAL A 145 -12.30 -7.65 -13.58
CA VAL A 145 -10.87 -7.81 -13.81
C VAL A 145 -10.62 -8.78 -14.96
N GLN A 146 -9.82 -8.34 -15.94
CA GLN A 146 -9.40 -9.16 -17.08
C GLN A 146 -7.94 -9.65 -16.96
N MET A 147 -7.14 -8.97 -16.13
CA MET A 147 -5.72 -9.26 -15.96
C MET A 147 -5.51 -10.40 -14.95
N PRO A 148 -4.42 -11.17 -15.04
CA PRO A 148 -4.17 -12.30 -14.15
C PRO A 148 -3.89 -11.88 -12.71
N LEU A 149 -3.40 -10.65 -12.47
CA LEU A 149 -3.04 -10.16 -11.14
C LEU A 149 -3.93 -8.99 -10.72
N ILE A 150 -4.33 -9.00 -9.44
CA ILE A 150 -5.13 -7.94 -8.82
C ILE A 150 -4.32 -7.31 -7.70
N VAL A 151 -4.30 -5.97 -7.67
CA VAL A 151 -3.78 -5.22 -6.51
C VAL A 151 -4.87 -4.30 -5.99
N ALA A 152 -5.31 -4.58 -4.78
CA ALA A 152 -6.36 -3.85 -4.07
C ALA A 152 -5.76 -2.92 -3.01
N PHE A 153 -6.15 -1.65 -2.97
CA PHE A 153 -5.63 -0.66 -2.03
C PHE A 153 -6.62 0.47 -1.70
N ASP A 154 -6.32 1.19 -0.62
CA ASP A 154 -7.10 2.34 -0.16
C ASP A 154 -6.53 3.65 -0.74
N ASP A 155 -7.35 4.70 -0.78
CA ASP A 155 -7.06 6.05 -1.29
C ASP A 155 -5.97 6.86 -0.58
N HIS A 156 -5.27 6.27 0.38
CA HIS A 156 -4.19 6.87 1.17
C HIS A 156 -2.96 5.94 1.22
N VAL A 157 -2.85 5.00 0.28
CA VAL A 157 -1.70 4.10 0.12
C VAL A 157 -0.81 4.61 -0.99
N PHE A 158 0.42 5.00 -0.64
CA PHE A 158 1.42 5.49 -1.60
C PHE A 158 2.45 4.41 -1.91
N VAL A 159 2.90 4.36 -3.15
CA VAL A 159 3.88 3.37 -3.61
C VAL A 159 5.11 4.03 -4.23
N LYS A 160 6.23 3.32 -4.22
CA LYS A 160 7.46 3.77 -4.89
C LYS A 160 7.40 3.48 -6.39
N PRO A 161 8.24 4.13 -7.21
CA PRO A 161 8.46 3.70 -8.58
C PRO A 161 8.89 2.24 -8.64
N ARG A 162 8.46 1.50 -9.67
CA ARG A 162 8.73 0.05 -9.86
C ARG A 162 8.17 -0.88 -8.78
N PHE A 163 7.31 -0.40 -7.90
CA PHE A 163 6.62 -1.22 -6.92
C PHE A 163 5.83 -2.36 -7.57
N LEU A 164 5.06 -2.08 -8.63
CA LEU A 164 4.27 -3.12 -9.32
C LEU A 164 5.14 -4.20 -9.96
N GLN A 165 6.32 -3.83 -10.45
CA GLN A 165 7.29 -4.80 -10.97
C GLN A 165 7.78 -5.75 -9.86
N ALA A 166 8.06 -5.22 -8.68
CA ALA A 166 8.45 -6.03 -7.53
C ALA A 166 7.31 -6.95 -7.05
N VAL A 167 6.05 -6.49 -7.10
CA VAL A 167 4.88 -7.32 -6.78
C VAL A 167 4.71 -8.44 -7.81
N ALA A 168 4.81 -8.14 -9.10
CA ALA A 168 4.67 -9.15 -10.16
C ALA A 168 5.70 -10.27 -10.03
N ALA A 169 6.95 -9.94 -9.68
CA ALA A 169 8.04 -10.91 -9.50
C ALA A 169 7.75 -11.98 -8.43
N VAL A 170 6.84 -11.74 -7.49
CA VAL A 170 6.46 -12.71 -6.46
C VAL A 170 5.67 -13.88 -7.05
N PHE A 171 4.91 -13.63 -8.12
CA PHE A 171 4.01 -14.61 -8.76
C PHE A 171 4.72 -15.49 -9.81
N GLU A 172 6.01 -15.27 -10.04
CA GLU A 172 6.85 -16.13 -10.87
C GLU A 172 6.97 -17.54 -10.30
N GLY A 173 6.83 -17.69 -8.98
CA GLY A 173 6.71 -18.98 -8.34
C GLY A 173 5.31 -19.58 -8.60
N PRO A 174 5.18 -20.72 -9.30
CA PRO A 174 3.87 -21.26 -9.70
C PRO A 174 2.99 -21.71 -8.52
N GLN A 175 3.55 -21.78 -7.31
CA GLN A 175 2.84 -22.12 -6.08
C GLN A 175 2.37 -20.89 -5.29
N VAL A 176 2.67 -19.67 -5.77
CA VAL A 176 2.37 -18.43 -5.05
C VAL A 176 1.07 -17.83 -5.56
N GLY A 177 0.03 -17.84 -4.73
CA GLY A 177 -1.30 -17.28 -5.06
C GLY A 177 -1.63 -15.95 -4.38
N LEU A 178 -0.82 -15.49 -3.42
CA LEU A 178 -1.06 -14.25 -2.68
C LEU A 178 0.26 -13.60 -2.26
N CYS A 179 0.34 -12.27 -2.43
CA CYS A 179 1.46 -11.47 -1.97
C CYS A 179 1.00 -10.45 -0.92
N GLY A 180 1.60 -10.51 0.27
CA GLY A 180 1.45 -9.49 1.30
C GLY A 180 2.56 -8.46 1.23
N THR A 181 2.23 -7.17 1.30
CA THR A 181 3.22 -6.09 1.25
C THR A 181 3.66 -5.69 2.65
N LYS A 182 4.93 -5.30 2.78
CA LYS A 182 5.39 -4.62 3.99
C LYS A 182 4.88 -3.19 3.96
N LYS A 183 4.00 -2.87 4.90
CA LYS A 183 3.48 -1.52 5.07
C LYS A 183 4.43 -0.71 5.95
N GLU A 184 4.55 0.57 5.66
CA GLU A 184 5.27 1.52 6.51
C GLU A 184 4.38 2.74 6.73
N VAL A 185 4.33 3.23 7.96
CA VAL A 185 3.52 4.40 8.30
C VAL A 185 4.30 5.67 7.98
N ARG A 186 3.80 6.45 7.04
CA ARG A 186 4.29 7.81 6.81
C ARG A 186 3.78 8.72 7.92
N ARG A 187 4.67 9.11 8.84
CA ARG A 187 4.34 10.08 9.88
C ARG A 187 4.50 11.49 9.31
N LYS A 188 3.39 12.22 9.16
CA LYS A 188 3.44 13.67 8.93
C LYS A 188 4.00 14.30 10.22
N ALA A 189 5.10 15.06 10.13
CA ALA A 189 5.68 15.70 11.31
C ALA A 189 4.61 16.54 12.01
N LEU A 190 4.40 16.32 13.31
CA LEU A 190 3.53 17.18 14.11
C LEU A 190 4.04 18.62 13.95
N ARG A 191 3.20 19.51 13.40
CA ARG A 191 3.43 20.96 13.39
C ARG A 191 3.27 21.48 14.83
N LEU A 192 4.21 21.13 15.70
CA LEU A 192 4.43 21.83 16.96
C LEU A 192 5.72 22.64 16.79
N PRO A 193 5.62 23.95 16.51
CA PRO A 193 6.79 24.79 16.22
C PRO A 193 7.78 24.93 17.39
N HIS A 194 7.44 24.44 18.59
CA HIS A 194 8.22 24.68 19.82
C HIS A 194 8.93 23.47 20.42
N LEU A 195 8.82 22.27 19.84
CA LEU A 195 9.47 21.04 20.37
C LEU A 195 10.53 20.46 19.43
N ARG A 196 10.92 21.21 18.40
CA ARG A 196 11.85 20.72 17.37
C ARG A 196 13.30 20.57 17.85
N GLU A 197 13.67 21.14 18.99
CA GLU A 197 15.06 21.12 19.47
C GLU A 197 15.39 20.03 20.51
N THR A 198 14.41 19.43 21.19
CA THR A 198 14.69 18.55 22.34
C THR A 198 14.30 17.08 22.16
N ALA A 199 13.42 16.76 21.20
CA ALA A 199 13.05 15.38 20.91
C ALA A 199 13.81 14.86 19.68
N GLY A 200 15.12 14.67 19.84
CA GLY A 200 15.95 13.95 18.88
C GLY A 200 15.34 12.57 18.56
N ASN A 201 15.55 12.15 17.31
CA ASN A 201 15.21 10.92 16.56
C ASN A 201 14.93 9.57 17.27
N TYR A 202 14.98 9.45 18.59
CA TYR A 202 14.89 8.19 19.33
C TYR A 202 13.47 7.63 19.45
N SER A 203 12.44 8.48 19.58
CA SER A 203 11.04 7.99 19.71
C SER A 203 10.48 7.46 18.38
N GLY A 204 10.89 8.05 17.26
CA GLY A 204 10.53 7.59 15.91
C GLY A 204 11.13 6.23 15.57
N LEU A 205 12.37 5.99 15.99
CA LEU A 205 13.11 4.74 15.78
C LEU A 205 12.54 3.60 16.65
N PHE A 206 12.19 3.87 17.91
CA PHE A 206 11.67 2.84 18.83
C PHE A 206 10.29 2.32 18.39
N TRP A 207 9.34 3.20 18.10
CA TRP A 207 8.03 2.79 17.60
C TRP A 207 8.05 2.33 16.14
N GLY A 208 9.02 2.81 15.35
CA GLY A 208 9.36 2.23 14.05
C GLY A 208 9.75 0.78 14.20
N THR A 209 10.71 0.46 15.06
CA THR A 209 11.21 -0.90 15.30
C THR A 209 10.14 -1.84 15.90
N ILE A 210 9.20 -1.34 16.69
CA ILE A 210 8.15 -2.18 17.30
C ILE A 210 6.93 -2.37 16.38
N GLY A 211 6.61 -1.41 15.50
CA GLY A 211 5.48 -1.48 14.56
C GLY A 211 5.84 -1.84 13.12
N CYS A 212 7.10 -1.69 12.73
CA CYS A 212 7.66 -1.87 11.40
C CYS A 212 9.18 -2.03 11.53
N CYS A 213 9.67 -3.22 11.86
CA CYS A 213 11.10 -3.48 11.76
C CYS A 213 11.55 -3.18 10.31
N ALA A 214 12.21 -2.06 10.08
CA ALA A 214 12.75 -1.64 8.78
C ALA A 214 14.23 -1.34 8.95
N GLY A 215 14.99 -2.14 8.22
CA GLY A 215 16.42 -1.98 8.06
C GLY A 215 16.74 -0.74 7.24
N ILE A 216 17.87 -0.18 7.62
CA ILE A 216 18.68 0.75 6.85
C ILE A 216 19.09 0.02 5.57
N PHE A 217 18.79 0.60 4.41
CA PHE A 217 19.54 0.31 3.18
C PHE A 217 20.34 1.57 2.87
N GLY A 218 21.65 1.47 3.07
CA GLY A 218 22.62 2.39 2.48
C GLY A 218 22.81 2.04 1.01
N GLU A 219 22.97 3.11 0.24
CA GLU A 219 23.57 3.27 -1.10
C GLU A 219 23.50 2.10 -2.10
#